data_AF-A0A9P9T4A9-F1
#
_entry.id   AF-A0A9P9T4A9-F1
#
_cell.length_a   1.000
_cell.length_b   1.000
_cell.length_c   1.000
_cell.angle_alpha   90.00
_cell.angle_beta   90.00
_cell.angle_gamma   90.00
#
_symmetry.space_group_name_H-M   'P 1'
#
loop_
_entity.id
_entity.type
_entity.pdbx_description
1 polymer ?
#
loop_
_entity_poly.entity_id
_entity_poly.type
_entity_poly.pdbx_seq_one_letter_code
_entity_poly.pdbx_strand_id
1 'polypeptide(L)'
;MVFTTAHVGPWSTSLNWDLRATRFGEMRLPFRQYVHSGQNERHPSDDEFHRFLQLPTELQQYIVSFCDPATLFQLMHVSFTTRQKAKKLFWSDPTTRYIIDGQWLLAGGHPRHTNDNLEALTHMQYIEVDFSFYGSVFVMEWKEGGYYTDIREGEDQRTVFWMALRRRFPRVTDVVLTEGNPNRPETPAPERATQLATGSPDGISISVSQLRWYSDTCICPSSRYLWRRNRSNHESPTWELTETSWNPRRITPPNRKYSGLVGAYQLLDHNDMDLAELDNARQIHAIQATVAYYLHVRQAPCVCPFPLCGMQFEQPDELVTHYSQEYLWSIDHDGRVPLPPCESLRSAFERHDASLELKRQRLSDEMARMKAAWGEPGSPERSTVSQQFLQQLRNDPLYAGEKAPEESEIWFRYQRDMIGQEHPPIY
;
A
#
# COMPACT_ATOMS: atom_id res chain seq x y z
N MET A 1 -13.48 -6.97 1.23
CA MET A 1 -13.57 -6.02 0.11
C MET A 1 -14.54 -4.89 0.39
N VAL A 2 -14.01 -3.68 0.53
CA VAL A 2 -14.79 -2.46 0.41
C VAL A 2 -15.05 -2.24 -1.08
N PHE A 3 -16.11 -2.86 -1.62
CA PHE A 3 -16.52 -2.55 -2.98
C PHE A 3 -17.07 -1.12 -2.98
N THR A 4 -16.33 -0.19 -3.56
CA THR A 4 -16.97 1.02 -4.06
C THR A 4 -18.06 0.57 -5.02
N THR A 5 -19.27 1.10 -4.81
CA THR A 5 -20.44 0.86 -5.67
C THR A 5 -19.97 0.76 -7.12
N ALA A 6 -20.14 -0.42 -7.72
CA ALA A 6 -19.68 -0.70 -9.07
C ALA A 6 -20.04 0.50 -9.96
N HIS A 7 -19.05 1.06 -10.66
CA HIS A 7 -19.27 2.23 -11.50
C HIS A 7 -20.46 1.96 -12.41
N VAL A 8 -21.55 2.70 -12.19
CA VAL A 8 -22.81 2.55 -12.93
C VAL A 8 -22.58 3.07 -14.34
N GLY A 9 -22.33 2.16 -15.28
CA GLY A 9 -22.13 2.50 -16.68
C GLY A 9 -21.69 1.31 -17.53
N PRO A 10 -21.87 1.37 -18.86
CA PRO A 10 -21.30 0.38 -19.76
C PRO A 10 -19.78 0.32 -19.50
N TRP A 11 -19.24 -0.90 -19.38
CA TRP A 11 -17.84 -1.26 -19.12
C TRP A 11 -16.86 -0.79 -20.23
N SER A 12 -16.91 0.49 -20.53
CA SER A 12 -16.13 1.19 -21.54
C SER A 12 -14.81 1.72 -20.97
N THR A 13 -14.67 1.75 -19.64
CA THR A 13 -13.42 2.12 -18.97
C THR A 13 -12.48 0.92 -18.96
N SER A 14 -11.31 1.09 -19.55
CA SER A 14 -10.20 0.14 -19.45
C SER A 14 -9.91 -0.18 -17.99
N LEU A 15 -9.83 -1.47 -17.65
CA LEU A 15 -9.35 -1.92 -16.34
C LEU A 15 -7.99 -1.31 -16.03
N ASN A 16 -7.86 -0.69 -14.87
CA ASN A 16 -6.57 -0.20 -14.40
C ASN A 16 -5.79 -1.35 -13.76
N TRP A 17 -5.14 -2.16 -14.60
CA TRP A 17 -4.27 -3.29 -14.25
C TRP A 17 -3.06 -2.95 -13.37
N ASP A 18 -2.88 -1.67 -13.14
CA ASP A 18 -1.73 -1.09 -12.52
C ASP A 18 -2.05 -0.74 -11.05
N LEU A 19 -3.31 -0.87 -10.62
CA LEU A 19 -3.71 -0.82 -9.23
C LEU A 19 -3.10 -1.96 -8.40
N ARG A 20 -3.03 -1.73 -7.10
CA ARG A 20 -2.58 -2.69 -6.09
C ARG A 20 -3.71 -2.96 -5.12
N ALA A 21 -3.72 -4.12 -4.48
CA ALA A 21 -4.67 -4.41 -3.42
C ALA A 21 -4.03 -5.16 -2.26
N THR A 22 -4.49 -4.89 -1.05
CA THR A 22 -4.21 -5.76 0.10
C THR A 22 -4.86 -7.12 -0.10
N ARG A 23 -4.44 -8.12 0.68
CA ARG A 23 -5.14 -9.43 0.76
C ARG A 23 -6.62 -9.31 1.16
N PHE A 24 -7.01 -8.17 1.75
CA PHE A 24 -8.39 -7.88 2.14
C PHE A 24 -9.19 -7.12 1.08
N GLY A 25 -8.55 -6.84 -0.07
CA GLY A 25 -9.13 -6.18 -1.23
C GLY A 25 -9.23 -4.67 -1.12
N GLU A 26 -8.38 -4.04 -0.31
CA GLU A 26 -8.30 -2.58 -0.28
C GLU A 26 -7.39 -2.08 -1.38
N MET A 27 -7.96 -1.31 -2.30
CA MET A 27 -7.22 -0.79 -3.45
C MET A 27 -6.25 0.32 -3.03
N ARG A 28 -5.06 0.29 -3.63
CA ARG A 28 -3.98 1.24 -3.45
C ARG A 28 -3.50 1.69 -4.82
N LEU A 29 -3.18 2.97 -4.95
CA LEU A 29 -2.64 3.55 -6.16
C LEU A 29 -1.15 3.84 -5.95
N PRO A 30 -0.25 3.21 -6.73
CA PRO A 30 1.15 3.58 -6.72
C PRO A 30 1.37 5.08 -6.97
N PHE A 31 2.29 5.73 -6.25
CA PHE A 31 2.58 7.17 -6.44
C PHE A 31 2.79 7.53 -7.91
N ARG A 32 3.52 6.68 -8.65
CA ARG A 32 3.80 6.87 -10.07
C ARG A 32 2.50 7.00 -10.88
N GLN A 33 1.47 6.21 -10.59
CA GLN A 33 0.20 6.34 -11.31
C GLN A 33 -0.57 7.55 -10.86
N TYR A 34 -0.54 7.88 -9.57
CA TYR A 34 -1.20 9.07 -9.04
C TYR A 34 -0.76 10.36 -9.76
N VAL A 35 0.54 10.47 -10.07
CA VAL A 35 1.09 11.66 -10.74
C VAL A 35 1.04 11.62 -12.27
N HIS A 36 0.63 10.50 -12.87
CA HIS A 36 0.46 10.35 -14.33
C HIS A 36 -1.01 10.11 -14.74
N SER A 37 -1.92 9.90 -13.78
CA SER A 37 -3.34 9.66 -14.05
C SER A 37 -3.97 10.85 -14.76
N GLY A 38 -4.64 10.61 -15.89
CA GLY A 38 -5.36 11.66 -16.63
C GLY A 38 -4.53 12.39 -17.70
N GLN A 39 -3.25 12.04 -17.88
CA GLN A 39 -2.50 12.46 -19.07
C GLN A 39 -3.04 11.73 -20.30
N ASN A 40 -4.14 12.24 -20.87
CA ASN A 40 -4.43 12.00 -22.27
C ASN A 40 -3.24 12.55 -23.06
N GLU A 41 -2.68 11.78 -23.98
CA GLU A 41 -1.49 12.10 -24.81
C GLU A 41 -1.67 13.31 -25.76
N ARG A 42 -2.59 14.22 -25.44
CA ARG A 42 -2.67 15.51 -26.11
C ARG A 42 -1.54 16.37 -25.58
N HIS A 43 -0.45 16.44 -26.34
CA HIS A 43 0.57 17.46 -26.16
C HIS A 43 -0.10 18.83 -26.33
N PRO A 44 -0.22 19.65 -25.26
CA PRO A 44 -0.63 21.04 -25.44
C PRO A 44 0.42 21.74 -26.31
N SER A 45 -0.01 22.61 -27.23
CA SER A 45 0.93 23.41 -28.00
C SER A 45 1.70 24.35 -27.07
N ASP A 46 3.00 24.56 -27.31
CA ASP A 46 3.87 25.43 -26.50
C ASP A 46 3.29 26.84 -26.26
N ASP A 47 2.46 27.34 -27.19
CA ASP A 47 1.78 28.63 -27.10
C ASP A 47 0.81 28.77 -25.92
N GLU A 48 0.19 27.68 -25.45
CA GLU A 48 -0.82 27.73 -24.39
C GLU A 48 -0.19 28.03 -23.03
N PHE A 49 0.98 27.46 -22.74
CA PHE A 49 1.66 27.68 -21.48
C PHE A 49 2.24 29.10 -21.37
N HIS A 50 2.72 29.66 -22.49
CA HIS A 50 3.16 31.05 -22.54
C HIS A 50 2.05 32.04 -22.16
N ARG A 51 0.80 31.79 -22.56
CA ARG A 51 -0.35 32.63 -22.18
C ARG A 51 -0.64 32.57 -20.68
N PHE A 52 -0.50 31.38 -20.07
CA PHE A 52 -0.64 31.24 -18.62
C PHE A 52 0.38 32.09 -17.85
N LEU A 53 1.65 32.09 -18.29
CA LEU A 53 2.70 32.88 -17.63
C LEU A 53 2.50 34.40 -17.75
N GLN A 54 1.72 34.87 -18.73
CA GLN A 54 1.38 36.29 -18.90
C GLN A 54 0.24 36.76 -17.98
N LEU A 55 -0.46 35.85 -17.30
CA LEU A 55 -1.54 36.21 -16.39
C LEU A 55 -0.98 36.86 -15.10
N PRO A 56 -1.74 37.76 -14.46
CA PRO A 56 -1.47 38.18 -13.09
C PRO A 56 -1.27 37.00 -12.14
N THR A 57 -0.39 37.17 -11.14
CA THR A 57 0.00 36.08 -10.23
C THR A 57 -1.20 35.50 -9.46
N GLU A 58 -2.19 36.33 -9.15
CA GLU A 58 -3.43 35.94 -8.48
C GLU A 58 -4.25 34.98 -9.37
N LEU A 59 -4.36 35.28 -10.66
CA LEU A 59 -5.06 34.42 -11.63
C LEU A 59 -4.29 33.13 -11.87
N GLN A 60 -2.95 33.19 -11.95
CA GLN A 60 -2.13 31.98 -12.02
C GLN A 60 -2.38 31.10 -10.80
N GLN A 61 -2.35 31.66 -9.59
CA GLN A 61 -2.60 30.91 -8.34
C GLN A 61 -4.01 30.34 -8.26
N TYR A 62 -5.01 31.07 -8.74
CA TYR A 62 -6.38 30.60 -8.83
C TYR A 62 -6.49 29.41 -9.77
N ILE A 63 -5.94 29.50 -10.99
CA ILE A 63 -5.91 28.37 -11.94
C ILE A 63 -5.23 27.14 -11.35
N VAL A 64 -4.05 27.32 -10.74
CA VAL A 64 -3.30 26.21 -10.12
C VAL A 64 -4.11 25.52 -9.01
N SER A 65 -5.03 26.22 -8.33
CA SER A 65 -5.88 25.60 -7.30
C SER A 65 -6.94 24.64 -7.84
N PHE A 66 -7.23 24.67 -9.14
CA PHE A 66 -8.14 23.73 -9.81
C PHE A 66 -7.41 22.61 -10.56
N CYS A 67 -6.07 22.62 -10.57
CA CYS A 67 -5.30 21.57 -11.22
C CYS A 67 -5.45 20.24 -10.49
N ASP A 68 -5.53 19.17 -11.25
CA ASP A 68 -5.49 17.81 -10.71
C ASP A 68 -4.08 17.46 -10.18
N PRO A 69 -3.94 16.36 -9.41
CA PRO A 69 -2.65 15.98 -8.84
C PRO A 69 -1.54 15.76 -9.87
N ALA A 70 -1.86 15.20 -11.04
CA ALA A 70 -0.89 14.97 -12.11
C ALA A 70 -0.35 16.31 -12.65
N THR A 71 -1.23 17.25 -12.96
CA THR A 71 -0.85 18.59 -13.42
C THR A 71 -0.06 19.34 -12.35
N LEU A 72 -0.51 19.28 -11.09
CA LEU A 72 0.22 19.89 -9.97
C LEU A 72 1.63 19.32 -9.84
N PHE A 73 1.80 18.01 -9.96
CA PHE A 73 3.11 17.37 -9.92
C PHE A 73 4.00 17.86 -11.07
N GLN A 74 3.49 17.94 -12.30
CA GLN A 74 4.25 18.50 -13.43
C GLN A 74 4.65 19.96 -13.20
N LEU A 75 3.72 20.79 -12.68
CA LEU A 75 3.98 22.19 -12.35
C LEU A 75 5.06 22.37 -11.25
N MET A 76 5.28 21.36 -10.40
CA MET A 76 6.42 21.35 -9.47
C MET A 76 7.78 21.34 -10.19
N HIS A 77 7.84 20.87 -11.43
CA HIS A 77 9.07 20.77 -12.20
C HIS A 77 9.33 21.97 -13.13
N VAL A 78 8.35 22.85 -13.37
CA VAL A 78 8.46 23.93 -14.38
C VAL A 78 9.22 25.17 -13.90
N SER A 79 8.74 25.85 -12.84
CA SER A 79 9.33 27.13 -12.37
C SER A 79 9.45 27.18 -10.85
N PHE A 80 10.34 28.01 -10.29
CA PHE A 80 10.51 28.13 -8.84
C PHE A 80 9.24 28.63 -8.13
N THR A 81 8.62 29.69 -8.67
CA THR A 81 7.43 30.32 -8.07
C THR A 81 6.22 29.37 -8.11
N THR A 82 5.97 28.74 -9.26
CA THR A 82 4.88 27.78 -9.42
C THR A 82 5.14 26.52 -8.57
N ARG A 83 6.41 26.09 -8.46
CA ARG A 83 6.78 24.89 -7.70
C ARG A 83 6.35 24.95 -6.25
N GLN A 84 6.55 26.06 -5.54
CA GLN A 84 6.17 26.14 -4.13
C GLN A 84 4.67 26.05 -3.93
N LYS A 85 3.89 26.73 -4.79
CA LYS A 85 2.43 26.72 -4.73
C LYS A 85 1.85 25.35 -5.12
N ALA A 86 2.32 24.79 -6.23
CA ALA A 86 1.88 23.48 -6.71
C ALA A 86 2.24 22.37 -5.70
N LYS A 87 3.45 22.41 -5.16
CA LYS A 87 3.88 21.50 -4.07
C LYS A 87 2.96 21.62 -2.86
N LYS A 88 2.65 22.83 -2.40
CA LYS A 88 1.75 23.02 -1.26
C LYS A 88 0.39 22.36 -1.52
N LEU A 89 -0.21 22.61 -2.68
CA LEU A 89 -1.54 22.09 -3.03
C LEU A 89 -1.53 20.57 -3.23
N PHE A 90 -0.53 20.02 -3.93
CA PHE A 90 -0.41 18.60 -4.20
C PHE A 90 -0.37 17.76 -2.92
N TRP A 91 0.41 18.19 -1.93
CA TRP A 91 0.57 17.45 -0.67
C TRP A 91 -0.50 17.79 0.40
N SER A 92 -1.40 18.75 0.13
CA SER A 92 -2.45 19.19 1.06
C SER A 92 -3.85 18.74 0.66
N ASP A 93 -3.99 17.77 -0.24
CA ASP A 93 -5.30 17.21 -0.61
C ASP A 93 -5.82 16.28 0.51
N PRO A 94 -6.91 16.64 1.23
CA PRO A 94 -7.44 15.83 2.32
C PRO A 94 -8.14 14.55 1.85
N THR A 95 -8.44 14.44 0.55
CA THR A 95 -9.07 13.23 -0.02
C THR A 95 -8.07 12.12 -0.30
N THR A 96 -6.79 12.47 -0.30
CA THR A 96 -5.66 11.59 -0.59
C THR A 96 -4.92 11.25 0.69
N ARG A 97 -4.65 9.97 0.93
CA ARG A 97 -3.88 9.49 2.08
C ARG A 97 -2.70 8.65 1.64
N TYR A 98 -1.53 8.99 2.16
CA TYR A 98 -0.31 8.21 1.93
C TYR A 98 -0.21 7.11 2.98
N ILE A 99 -0.09 5.86 2.51
CA ILE A 99 -0.01 4.70 3.38
C ILE A 99 1.42 4.53 3.89
N ILE A 100 1.59 4.50 5.21
CA ILE A 100 2.88 4.35 5.87
C ILE A 100 2.86 3.09 6.72
N ASP A 101 3.94 2.31 6.68
CA ASP A 101 4.09 1.13 7.53
C ASP A 101 4.15 1.53 9.02
N GLY A 102 3.18 1.07 9.80
CA GLY A 102 3.11 1.30 11.23
C GLY A 102 4.23 0.61 12.01
N GLN A 103 4.70 -0.56 11.58
CA GLN A 103 5.78 -1.27 12.25
C GLN A 103 7.12 -0.54 12.08
N TRP A 104 7.36 0.03 10.90
CA TRP A 104 8.51 0.90 10.66
C TRP A 104 8.57 2.06 11.67
N LEU A 105 7.44 2.72 11.93
CA LEU A 105 7.36 3.82 12.91
C LEU A 105 7.53 3.33 14.36
N LEU A 106 6.96 2.18 14.72
CA LEU A 106 7.17 1.58 16.04
C LEU A 106 8.63 1.19 16.27
N ALA A 107 9.36 0.81 15.22
CA ALA A 107 10.80 0.57 15.24
C ALA A 107 11.65 1.86 15.19
N GLY A 108 11.04 3.03 15.42
CA GLY A 108 11.72 4.33 15.44
C GLY A 108 11.87 5.01 14.08
N GLY A 109 11.31 4.44 13.01
CA GLY A 109 11.27 5.06 11.68
C GLY A 109 12.65 5.25 11.07
N HIS A 110 13.52 4.24 11.12
CA HIS A 110 14.89 4.35 10.58
C HIS A 110 14.91 4.21 9.04
N PRO A 111 15.75 4.97 8.28
CA PRO A 111 15.70 4.99 6.81
C PRO A 111 15.88 3.63 6.13
N ARG A 112 16.72 2.77 6.70
CA ARG A 112 17.03 1.45 6.14
C ARG A 112 15.84 0.49 6.09
N HIS A 113 14.86 0.66 6.97
CA HIS A 113 13.71 -0.24 7.15
C HIS A 113 12.45 0.22 6.39
N THR A 114 12.57 1.20 5.50
CA THR A 114 11.45 1.59 4.61
C THR A 114 11.92 1.62 3.16
N ASN A 115 11.01 1.30 2.25
CA ASN A 115 11.18 1.47 0.82
C ASN A 115 10.82 2.88 0.33
N ASP A 116 10.28 3.72 1.22
CA ASP A 116 9.78 5.04 0.86
C ASP A 116 10.89 6.08 0.73
N ASN A 117 10.67 7.04 -0.17
CA ASN A 117 11.50 8.21 -0.31
C ASN A 117 11.28 9.18 0.86
N LEU A 118 12.23 9.22 1.78
CA LEU A 118 12.13 10.05 2.98
C LEU A 118 11.99 11.55 2.72
N GLU A 119 12.53 12.08 1.62
CA GLU A 119 12.38 13.50 1.28
C GLU A 119 10.91 13.80 0.97
N ALA A 120 10.25 12.93 0.19
CA ALA A 120 8.84 13.06 -0.12
C ALA A 120 7.96 12.97 1.12
N LEU A 121 8.28 12.09 2.08
CA LEU A 121 7.55 11.95 3.34
C LEU A 121 7.45 13.27 4.11
N THR A 122 8.48 14.13 4.02
CA THR A 122 8.49 15.43 4.74
C THR A 122 7.41 16.41 4.28
N HIS A 123 6.74 16.12 3.16
CA HIS A 123 5.71 16.99 2.59
C HIS A 123 4.29 16.54 2.88
N MET A 124 4.10 15.26 3.24
CA MET A 124 2.78 14.66 3.43
C MET A 124 2.06 15.25 4.65
N GLN A 125 0.80 15.64 4.46
CA GLN A 125 -0.04 16.21 5.52
C GLN A 125 -1.09 15.22 6.05
N TYR A 126 -1.57 14.34 5.18
CA TYR A 126 -2.62 13.35 5.46
C TYR A 126 -2.03 11.95 5.25
N ILE A 127 -1.83 11.21 6.34
CA ILE A 127 -1.28 9.85 6.27
C ILE A 127 -2.22 8.83 6.87
N GLU A 128 -2.09 7.60 6.39
CA GLU A 128 -2.71 6.41 6.95
C GLU A 128 -1.58 5.48 7.41
N VAL A 129 -1.47 5.26 8.71
CA VAL A 129 -0.47 4.37 9.29
C VAL A 129 -1.06 2.98 9.38
N ASP A 130 -0.61 2.08 8.53
CA ASP A 130 -1.16 0.75 8.37
C ASP A 130 -0.40 -0.28 9.20
N PHE A 131 -1.10 -0.95 10.11
CA PHE A 131 -0.59 -2.07 10.91
C PHE A 131 -1.01 -3.43 10.35
N SER A 132 -1.69 -3.48 9.19
CA SER A 132 -2.08 -4.73 8.54
C SER A 132 -0.90 -5.53 8.00
N PHE A 133 0.22 -4.85 7.74
CA PHE A 133 1.50 -5.40 7.30
C PHE A 133 2.24 -6.18 8.39
N TYR A 134 1.53 -7.00 9.17
CA TYR A 134 2.16 -8.04 9.99
C TYR A 134 2.96 -9.05 9.14
N GLY A 135 2.79 -9.04 7.81
CA GLY A 135 3.55 -9.84 6.85
C GLY A 135 4.82 -9.17 6.32
N SER A 136 5.18 -7.96 6.75
CA SER A 136 6.55 -7.51 6.57
C SER A 136 7.41 -8.45 7.43
N VAL A 137 8.01 -9.44 6.76
CA VAL A 137 8.97 -10.43 7.32
C VAL A 137 10.07 -9.71 8.12
N PHE A 138 10.23 -8.41 7.92
CA PHE A 138 11.16 -7.54 8.61
C PHE A 138 10.98 -7.51 10.14
N VAL A 139 9.77 -7.74 10.67
CA VAL A 139 9.48 -7.41 12.08
C VAL A 139 9.19 -8.63 12.95
N MET A 140 8.73 -9.74 12.39
CA MET A 140 8.36 -10.89 13.22
C MET A 140 9.55 -11.64 13.81
N GLU A 141 10.75 -11.56 13.20
CA GLU A 141 11.88 -12.42 13.56
C GLU A 141 13.05 -11.73 14.27
N TRP A 142 13.06 -10.40 14.42
CA TRP A 142 14.27 -9.69 14.83
C TRP A 142 14.11 -8.74 16.01
N LYS A 143 13.85 -9.32 17.18
CA LYS A 143 14.52 -8.84 18.41
C LYS A 143 15.61 -9.84 18.76
N GLU A 144 16.77 -9.31 19.15
CA GLU A 144 17.95 -10.01 19.68
C GLU A 144 17.57 -11.19 20.62
N GLY A 145 17.32 -12.38 20.07
CA GLY A 145 16.94 -13.57 20.84
C GLY A 145 15.50 -13.65 21.36
N GLY A 146 14.53 -12.89 20.82
CA GLY A 146 13.13 -12.98 21.25
C GLY A 146 12.12 -12.53 20.18
N TYR A 147 11.02 -13.26 20.07
CA TYR A 147 9.89 -12.89 19.20
C TYR A 147 9.36 -11.50 19.55
N TYR A 148 8.99 -10.72 18.53
CA TYR A 148 8.35 -9.40 18.68
C TYR A 148 7.00 -9.45 19.42
N THR A 149 6.49 -10.65 19.74
CA THR A 149 5.24 -10.85 20.49
C THR A 149 5.28 -10.33 21.92
N ASP A 150 6.47 -10.01 22.45
CA ASP A 150 6.64 -9.45 23.81
C ASP A 150 7.12 -7.99 23.80
N ILE A 151 6.75 -7.22 22.75
CA ILE A 151 6.70 -5.77 22.95
C ILE A 151 5.58 -5.52 23.95
N ARG A 152 5.96 -5.42 25.23
CA ARG A 152 5.13 -4.82 26.26
C ARG A 152 4.64 -3.48 25.71
N GLU A 153 3.33 -3.37 25.52
CA GLU A 153 2.59 -2.17 25.14
C GLU A 153 2.79 -1.10 26.24
N GLY A 154 4.00 -0.52 26.25
CA GLY A 154 4.46 0.41 27.26
C GLY A 154 4.39 1.85 26.77
N GLU A 155 4.42 2.77 27.72
CA GLU A 155 4.50 4.22 27.46
C GLU A 155 5.69 4.60 26.56
N ASP A 156 6.78 3.85 26.66
CA ASP A 156 7.98 4.01 25.83
C ASP A 156 7.69 3.81 24.33
N GLN A 157 6.91 2.80 23.95
CA GLN A 157 6.64 2.51 22.53
C GLN A 157 5.78 3.60 21.89
N ARG A 158 4.77 4.10 22.61
CA ARG A 158 3.97 5.25 22.14
C ARG A 158 4.85 6.47 21.92
N THR A 159 5.76 6.72 22.87
CA THR A 159 6.70 7.83 22.78
C THR A 159 7.64 7.68 21.57
N VAL A 160 8.22 6.49 21.38
CA VAL A 160 9.06 6.18 20.21
C VAL A 160 8.32 6.38 18.90
N PHE A 161 7.09 5.85 18.78
CA PHE A 161 6.26 5.97 17.59
C PHE A 161 6.00 7.44 17.24
N TRP A 162 5.52 8.24 18.19
CA TRP A 162 5.17 9.64 17.93
C TRP A 162 6.40 10.52 17.68
N MET A 163 7.53 10.24 18.35
CA MET A 163 8.80 10.90 18.04
C MET A 163 9.27 10.57 16.61
N ALA A 164 9.20 9.29 16.21
CA ALA A 164 9.55 8.87 14.87
C ALA A 164 8.65 9.52 13.81
N LEU A 165 7.34 9.51 14.02
CA LEU A 165 6.35 10.12 13.13
C LEU A 165 6.61 11.61 12.97
N ARG A 166 6.76 12.38 14.07
CA ARG A 166 7.05 13.83 13.98
C ARG A 166 8.36 14.12 13.26
N ARG A 167 9.39 13.30 13.49
CA ARG A 167 10.69 13.45 12.85
C ARG A 167 10.61 13.21 11.34
N ARG A 168 9.83 12.22 10.90
CA ARG A 168 9.73 11.83 9.48
C ARG A 168 8.69 12.62 8.70
N PHE A 169 7.64 13.07 9.38
CA PHE A 169 6.52 13.80 8.80
C PHE A 169 6.31 15.14 9.50
N PRO A 170 7.25 16.09 9.41
CA PRO A 170 7.17 17.38 10.10
C PRO A 170 5.96 18.24 9.69
N ARG A 171 5.27 17.89 8.58
CA ARG A 171 4.09 18.60 8.08
C ARG A 171 2.78 17.85 8.29
N VAL A 172 2.80 16.69 8.94
CA VAL A 172 1.58 15.91 9.16
C VAL A 172 0.59 16.69 10.03
N THR A 173 -0.66 16.72 9.59
CA THR A 173 -1.76 17.37 10.31
C THR A 173 -2.88 16.39 10.62
N ASP A 174 -2.99 15.29 9.87
CA ASP A 174 -4.00 14.27 10.10
C ASP A 174 -3.42 12.87 9.90
N VAL A 175 -3.63 12.02 10.90
CA VAL A 175 -3.15 10.64 10.97
C VAL A 175 -4.35 9.74 11.21
N VAL A 176 -4.46 8.69 10.40
CA VAL A 176 -5.36 7.56 10.68
C VAL A 176 -4.53 6.35 11.04
N LEU A 177 -4.72 5.78 12.22
CA LEU A 177 -4.13 4.49 12.59
C LEU A 177 -5.05 3.37 12.10
N THR A 178 -4.56 2.54 11.20
CA THR A 178 -5.34 1.51 10.51
C THR A 178 -4.95 0.13 10.98
N GLU A 179 -5.93 -0.63 11.48
CA GLU A 179 -5.83 -2.07 11.63
C GLU A 179 -6.47 -2.76 10.43
N GLY A 180 -5.72 -3.63 9.75
CA GLY A 180 -6.25 -4.41 8.63
C GLY A 180 -6.82 -5.76 9.03
N ASN A 181 -6.59 -6.24 10.25
CA ASN A 181 -7.29 -7.44 10.71
C ASN A 181 -8.78 -7.09 10.88
N PRO A 182 -9.65 -7.70 10.07
CA PRO A 182 -11.06 -7.37 10.13
C PRO A 182 -11.66 -7.93 11.42
N ASN A 183 -12.65 -7.23 11.97
CA ASN A 183 -13.30 -7.60 13.22
C ASN A 183 -14.83 -7.61 13.05
N ARG A 184 -15.55 -8.18 14.01
CA ARG A 184 -17.01 -8.31 13.98
C ARG A 184 -17.70 -6.94 13.90
N PRO A 185 -18.90 -6.86 13.29
CA PRO A 185 -19.77 -5.70 13.41
C PRO A 185 -19.95 -5.32 14.89
N GLU A 186 -20.21 -4.04 15.17
CA GLU A 186 -20.49 -3.52 16.53
C GLU A 186 -19.34 -3.56 17.55
N THR A 187 -18.19 -4.14 17.19
CA THR A 187 -17.01 -4.04 18.05
C THR A 187 -16.60 -2.57 18.24
N PRO A 188 -16.08 -2.21 19.42
CA PRO A 188 -15.59 -0.85 19.66
C PRO A 188 -14.39 -0.52 18.75
N ALA A 189 -13.94 0.73 18.82
CA ALA A 189 -12.68 1.12 18.21
C ALA A 189 -11.54 0.21 18.71
N PRO A 190 -10.60 -0.21 17.84
CA PRO A 190 -9.60 -1.18 18.21
C PRO A 190 -8.68 -0.67 19.33
N GLU A 191 -8.57 -1.45 20.39
CA GLU A 191 -7.92 -1.04 21.64
C GLU A 191 -6.46 -0.62 21.42
N ARG A 192 -5.67 -1.39 20.67
CA ARG A 192 -4.25 -1.09 20.42
C ARG A 192 -4.06 0.25 19.72
N ALA A 193 -4.77 0.47 18.61
CA ALA A 193 -4.69 1.74 17.90
C ALA A 193 -5.21 2.93 18.73
N THR A 194 -6.28 2.74 19.50
CA THR A 194 -6.79 3.80 20.39
C THR A 194 -5.84 4.14 21.53
N GLN A 195 -5.20 3.14 22.14
CA GLN A 195 -4.14 3.33 23.14
C GLN A 195 -2.94 4.07 22.54
N LEU A 196 -2.48 3.71 21.34
CA LEU A 196 -1.40 4.43 20.65
C LEU A 196 -1.79 5.89 20.35
N ALA A 197 -3.02 6.12 19.92
CA ALA A 197 -3.56 7.45 19.63
C ALA A 197 -3.65 8.39 20.85
N THR A 198 -3.69 7.85 22.07
CA THR A 198 -3.70 8.69 23.28
C THR A 198 -2.44 9.56 23.41
N GLY A 199 -1.31 9.10 22.87
CA GLY A 199 -0.03 9.84 22.85
C GLY A 199 0.11 10.84 21.70
N SER A 200 -0.94 11.06 20.89
CA SER A 200 -0.89 11.98 19.74
C SER A 200 -0.47 13.39 20.18
N PRO A 201 0.56 13.99 19.57
CA PRO A 201 0.94 15.37 19.82
C PRO A 201 -0.17 16.38 19.49
N ASP A 202 -0.11 17.55 20.13
CA ASP A 202 -0.97 18.68 19.80
C ASP A 202 -0.80 19.11 18.34
N GLY A 203 -1.91 19.55 17.72
CA GLY A 203 -1.95 19.98 16.33
C GLY A 203 -2.12 18.85 15.31
N ILE A 204 -2.01 17.58 15.71
CA ILE A 204 -2.32 16.43 14.87
C ILE A 204 -3.75 15.96 15.14
N SER A 205 -4.57 15.93 14.09
CA SER A 205 -5.84 15.23 14.09
C SER A 205 -5.58 13.72 14.03
N ILE A 206 -6.18 12.97 14.95
CA ILE A 206 -5.98 11.54 15.07
C ILE A 206 -7.31 10.80 14.96
N SER A 207 -7.35 9.82 14.07
CA SER A 207 -8.47 8.92 13.90
C SER A 207 -7.96 7.48 13.91
N VAL A 208 -8.87 6.53 14.12
CA VAL A 208 -8.57 5.11 14.08
C VAL A 208 -9.51 4.46 13.07
N SER A 209 -9.01 3.51 12.29
CA SER A 209 -9.83 2.77 11.34
C SER A 209 -9.61 1.27 11.44
N GLN A 210 -10.65 0.51 11.13
CA GLN A 210 -10.61 -0.95 11.13
C GLN A 210 -11.55 -1.52 10.08
N LEU A 211 -11.13 -2.61 9.44
CA LEU A 211 -12.03 -3.38 8.59
C LEU A 211 -13.09 -4.10 9.42
N ARG A 212 -14.31 -4.15 8.90
CA ARG A 212 -15.43 -4.86 9.53
C ARG A 212 -15.88 -6.00 8.66
N TRP A 213 -16.17 -7.14 9.28
CA TRP A 213 -16.85 -8.24 8.61
C TRP A 213 -18.24 -7.82 8.15
N TYR A 214 -18.72 -8.48 7.09
CA TYR A 214 -20.10 -8.32 6.64
C TYR A 214 -21.08 -8.84 7.71
N SER A 215 -20.77 -9.99 8.31
CA SER A 215 -21.56 -10.62 9.38
C SER A 215 -20.67 -11.50 10.24
N ASP A 216 -21.18 -11.97 11.38
CA ASP A 216 -20.47 -12.94 12.24
C ASP A 216 -20.18 -14.28 11.56
N THR A 217 -20.93 -14.60 10.50
CA THR A 217 -20.78 -15.81 9.69
C THR A 217 -19.92 -15.58 8.44
N CYS A 218 -19.60 -14.32 8.12
CA CYS A 218 -18.94 -13.93 6.88
C CYS A 218 -17.66 -13.16 7.21
N ILE A 219 -16.52 -13.87 7.19
CA ILE A 219 -15.18 -13.33 7.50
C ILE A 219 -14.61 -12.53 6.31
N CYS A 220 -15.46 -11.72 5.69
CA CYS A 220 -15.15 -10.94 4.51
C CYS A 220 -15.30 -9.48 4.89
N PRO A 221 -14.24 -8.66 4.75
CA PRO A 221 -14.36 -7.24 5.05
C PRO A 221 -15.45 -6.62 4.17
N SER A 222 -16.50 -6.03 4.72
CA SER A 222 -17.55 -5.35 3.93
C SER A 222 -17.21 -3.88 3.74
N SER A 223 -16.64 -3.30 4.77
CA SER A 223 -16.51 -1.86 4.94
C SER A 223 -15.38 -1.57 5.91
N ARG A 224 -14.92 -0.32 5.88
CA ARG A 224 -13.98 0.19 6.86
C ARG A 224 -14.67 1.26 7.68
N TYR A 225 -14.58 1.09 8.99
CA TYR A 225 -15.15 2.03 9.95
C TYR A 225 -14.06 3.01 10.40
N LEU A 226 -14.46 4.26 10.65
CA LEU A 226 -13.59 5.33 11.12
C LEU A 226 -14.12 5.90 12.43
N TRP A 227 -13.29 5.84 13.47
CA TRP A 227 -13.54 6.47 14.75
C TRP A 227 -12.68 7.72 14.93
N ARG A 228 -13.25 8.74 15.56
CA ARG A 228 -12.53 9.95 15.96
C ARG A 228 -12.57 10.09 17.48
N ARG A 229 -11.47 10.60 18.03
CA ARG A 229 -11.37 10.92 19.44
C ARG A 229 -12.27 12.12 19.76
N ASN A 230 -13.24 11.95 20.65
CA ASN A 230 -14.01 13.06 21.18
C ASN A 230 -13.12 13.88 22.12
N ARG A 231 -12.93 15.16 21.81
CA ARG A 231 -12.08 16.09 22.59
C ARG A 231 -12.79 16.72 23.78
N SER A 232 -14.10 16.53 23.91
CA SER A 232 -14.92 17.16 24.95
C SER A 232 -14.71 16.53 26.33
N ASN A 233 -14.17 15.31 26.40
CA ASN A 233 -13.91 14.60 27.65
C ASN A 233 -12.41 14.42 27.88
N HIS A 234 -11.85 15.16 28.83
CA HIS A 234 -10.42 15.11 29.15
C HIS A 234 -10.03 13.92 30.05
N GLU A 235 -10.97 13.36 30.82
CA GLU A 235 -10.67 12.31 31.81
C GLU A 235 -10.64 10.92 31.20
N SER A 236 -11.43 10.68 30.15
CA SER A 236 -11.45 9.41 29.42
C SER A 236 -11.76 9.68 27.96
N PRO A 237 -10.77 9.61 27.05
CA PRO A 237 -11.02 9.86 25.64
C PRO A 237 -12.00 8.82 25.10
N THR A 238 -13.22 9.26 24.78
CA THR A 238 -14.21 8.43 24.11
C THR A 238 -13.95 8.45 22.60
N TRP A 239 -14.23 7.32 21.96
CA TRP A 239 -14.08 7.16 20.52
C TRP A 239 -15.45 7.07 19.88
N GLU A 240 -15.74 8.01 19.00
CA GLU A 240 -17.02 8.09 18.32
C GLU A 240 -16.88 7.56 16.91
N LEU A 241 -17.77 6.64 16.54
CA LEU A 241 -17.86 6.14 15.17
C LEU A 241 -18.40 7.27 14.29
N THR A 242 -17.56 7.75 13.38
CA THR A 242 -17.89 8.88 12.49
C THR A 242 -18.33 8.44 11.11
N GLU A 243 -17.77 7.33 10.59
CA GLU A 243 -18.07 6.83 9.25
C GLU A 243 -18.08 5.30 9.25
N THR A 244 -19.09 4.68 8.63
CA THR A 244 -19.23 3.21 8.50
C THR A 244 -18.77 2.69 7.13
N SER A 245 -18.40 3.57 6.21
CA SER A 245 -17.98 3.22 4.85
C SER A 245 -16.84 4.13 4.39
N TRP A 246 -15.82 4.23 5.24
CA TRP A 246 -14.67 5.09 5.00
C TRP A 246 -13.75 4.50 3.93
N ASN A 247 -13.70 5.13 2.77
CA ASN A 247 -12.88 4.67 1.64
C ASN A 247 -12.07 5.82 1.01
N PRO A 248 -10.97 6.26 1.65
CA PRO A 248 -10.13 7.32 1.12
C PRO A 248 -9.39 6.85 -0.14
N ARG A 249 -8.91 7.80 -0.93
CA ARG A 249 -7.94 7.49 -1.98
C ARG A 249 -6.59 7.18 -1.34
N ARG A 250 -6.19 5.91 -1.38
CA ARG A 250 -4.94 5.43 -0.78
C ARG A 250 -3.81 5.42 -1.80
N ILE A 251 -2.72 6.08 -1.46
CA ILE A 251 -1.53 6.21 -2.31
C ILE A 251 -0.35 5.58 -1.59
N THR A 252 0.41 4.71 -2.26
CA THR A 252 1.71 4.30 -1.72
C THR A 252 2.72 5.43 -1.95
N PRO A 253 3.60 5.76 -0.98
CA PRO A 253 4.64 6.75 -1.16
C PRO A 253 5.53 6.48 -2.40
N PRO A 254 6.21 7.50 -2.94
CA PRO A 254 7.23 7.26 -3.95
C PRO A 254 8.37 6.44 -3.32
N ASN A 255 8.86 5.45 -4.05
CA ASN A 255 9.98 4.64 -3.61
C ASN A 255 11.27 5.47 -3.52
N ARG A 256 12.15 5.08 -2.59
CA ARG A 256 13.52 5.59 -2.55
C ARG A 256 14.31 5.13 -3.78
N LYS A 257 15.47 5.75 -3.99
CA LYS A 257 16.42 5.29 -5.00
C LYS A 257 17.15 4.06 -4.47
N TYR A 258 17.11 2.97 -5.25
CA TYR A 258 17.89 1.77 -4.98
C TYR A 258 19.22 1.83 -5.73
N SER A 259 20.32 1.63 -5.02
CA SER A 259 21.68 1.63 -5.59
C SER A 259 22.56 0.56 -4.94
N GLY A 260 23.55 0.08 -5.69
CA GLY A 260 24.49 -0.95 -5.22
C GLY A 260 23.84 -2.32 -4.98
N LEU A 261 24.59 -3.21 -4.33
CA LEU A 261 24.14 -4.58 -4.03
C LEU A 261 22.98 -4.59 -3.04
N VAL A 262 23.06 -3.79 -1.97
CA VAL A 262 22.01 -3.69 -0.95
C VAL A 262 20.72 -3.18 -1.58
N GLY A 263 20.81 -2.11 -2.38
CA GLY A 263 19.64 -1.55 -3.05
C GLY A 263 19.04 -2.49 -4.08
N ALA A 264 19.85 -3.22 -4.85
CA ALA A 264 19.35 -4.21 -5.78
C ALA A 264 18.57 -5.33 -5.07
N TYR A 265 19.09 -5.85 -3.95
CA TYR A 265 18.40 -6.85 -3.15
C TYR A 265 17.07 -6.33 -2.57
N GLN A 266 17.07 -5.12 -2.00
CA GLN A 266 15.84 -4.53 -1.46
C GLN A 266 14.81 -4.16 -2.55
N LEU A 267 15.26 -3.88 -3.77
CA LEU A 267 14.36 -3.70 -4.92
C LEU A 267 13.67 -5.02 -5.30
N LEU A 268 14.38 -6.16 -5.23
CA LEU A 268 13.75 -7.47 -5.45
C LEU A 268 12.65 -7.75 -4.43
N ASP A 269 12.96 -7.55 -3.15
CA ASP A 269 12.01 -7.73 -2.05
C ASP A 269 10.78 -6.83 -2.21
N HIS A 270 11.00 -5.55 -2.55
CA HIS A 270 9.92 -4.63 -2.84
C HIS A 270 9.06 -5.08 -4.03
N ASN A 271 9.69 -5.50 -5.14
CA ASN A 271 8.97 -5.94 -6.33
C ASN A 271 8.16 -7.22 -6.11
N ASP A 272 8.63 -8.12 -5.23
CA ASP A 272 7.91 -9.33 -4.84
C ASP A 272 6.63 -8.99 -4.08
N MET A 273 6.70 -8.07 -3.11
CA MET A 273 5.51 -7.53 -2.44
C MET A 273 4.56 -6.85 -3.44
N ASP A 274 5.10 -6.04 -4.35
CA ASP A 274 4.34 -5.32 -5.37
C ASP A 274 3.60 -6.29 -6.31
N LEU A 275 4.20 -7.45 -6.59
CA LEU A 275 3.61 -8.52 -7.38
C LEU A 275 2.47 -9.21 -6.63
N ALA A 276 2.65 -9.51 -5.34
CA ALA A 276 1.58 -10.08 -4.51
C ALA A 276 0.36 -9.14 -4.44
N GLU A 277 0.60 -7.82 -4.32
CA GLU A 277 -0.48 -6.83 -4.34
C GLU A 277 -1.15 -6.69 -5.71
N LEU A 278 -0.42 -6.89 -6.80
CA LEU A 278 -0.98 -6.97 -8.16
C LEU A 278 -1.88 -8.19 -8.33
N ASP A 279 -1.43 -9.35 -7.83
CA ASP A 279 -2.22 -10.58 -7.84
C ASP A 279 -3.53 -10.40 -7.07
N ASN A 280 -3.47 -9.80 -5.88
CA ASN A 280 -4.67 -9.44 -5.13
C ASN A 280 -5.60 -8.52 -5.94
N ALA A 281 -5.07 -7.45 -6.55
CA ALA A 281 -5.86 -6.51 -7.35
C ALA A 281 -6.53 -7.17 -8.56
N ARG A 282 -5.82 -8.11 -9.21
CA ARG A 282 -6.36 -8.91 -10.31
C ARG A 282 -7.61 -9.67 -9.87
N GLN A 283 -7.63 -10.25 -8.66
CA GLN A 283 -8.82 -10.94 -8.14
C GLN A 283 -9.99 -9.99 -7.92
N ILE A 284 -9.72 -8.81 -7.35
CA ILE A 284 -10.75 -7.76 -7.15
C ILE A 284 -11.35 -7.36 -8.49
N HIS A 285 -10.53 -7.15 -9.51
CA HIS A 285 -10.98 -6.82 -10.85
C HIS A 285 -11.84 -7.93 -11.47
N ALA A 286 -11.47 -9.20 -11.29
CA ALA A 286 -12.25 -10.32 -11.81
C ALA A 286 -13.66 -10.36 -11.20
N ILE A 287 -13.78 -10.11 -9.89
CA ILE A 287 -15.08 -10.04 -9.21
C ILE A 287 -15.88 -8.84 -9.73
N GLN A 288 -15.29 -7.64 -9.77
CA GLN A 288 -15.94 -6.43 -10.28
C GLN A 288 -16.44 -6.60 -11.72
N ALA A 289 -15.61 -7.19 -12.59
CA ALA A 289 -15.93 -7.48 -13.98
C ALA A 289 -17.08 -8.48 -14.12
N THR A 290 -17.07 -9.54 -13.30
CA THR A 290 -18.12 -10.56 -13.30
C THR A 290 -19.45 -9.97 -12.85
N VAL A 291 -19.46 -9.27 -11.71
CA VAL A 291 -20.65 -8.59 -11.18
C VAL A 291 -21.26 -7.66 -12.20
N ALA A 292 -20.44 -6.81 -12.80
CA ALA A 292 -20.93 -5.82 -13.73
C ALA A 292 -21.40 -6.41 -15.06
N TYR A 293 -20.81 -7.52 -15.52
CA TYR A 293 -21.33 -8.28 -16.64
C TYR A 293 -22.77 -8.75 -16.39
N TYR A 294 -23.04 -9.35 -15.23
CA TYR A 294 -24.38 -9.82 -14.90
C TYR A 294 -25.38 -8.67 -14.75
N LEU A 295 -24.97 -7.59 -14.08
CA LEU A 295 -25.79 -6.40 -13.89
C LEU A 295 -26.16 -5.67 -15.18
N HIS A 296 -25.17 -5.42 -16.05
CA HIS A 296 -25.33 -4.47 -17.15
C HIS A 296 -25.48 -5.14 -18.52
N VAL A 297 -24.89 -6.32 -18.70
CA VAL A 297 -24.90 -7.01 -20.01
C VAL A 297 -26.00 -8.05 -20.06
N ARG A 298 -26.04 -8.94 -19.06
CA ARG A 298 -26.98 -10.09 -19.08
C ARG A 298 -28.36 -9.75 -18.53
N GLN A 299 -28.46 -8.82 -17.58
CA GLN A 299 -29.69 -8.50 -16.84
C GLN A 299 -30.38 -9.78 -16.31
N ALA A 300 -29.60 -10.67 -15.71
CA ALA A 300 -30.03 -11.96 -15.19
C ALA A 300 -29.41 -12.20 -13.82
N PRO A 301 -29.92 -13.16 -13.02
CA PRO A 301 -29.30 -13.56 -11.78
C PRO A 301 -27.81 -13.82 -11.95
N CYS A 302 -27.04 -13.31 -11.02
CA CYS A 302 -25.59 -13.49 -10.94
C CYS A 302 -25.31 -14.97 -10.66
N VAL A 303 -24.54 -15.64 -11.51
CA VAL A 303 -24.14 -17.04 -11.27
C VAL A 303 -22.66 -17.09 -10.92
N CYS A 304 -22.33 -17.81 -9.85
CA CYS A 304 -20.94 -18.04 -9.49
C CYS A 304 -20.22 -18.76 -10.65
N PRO A 305 -19.13 -18.21 -11.21
CA PRO A 305 -18.42 -18.81 -12.33
C PRO A 305 -17.42 -19.89 -11.88
N PHE A 306 -17.29 -20.18 -10.59
CA PHE A 306 -16.51 -21.33 -10.14
C PHE A 306 -17.15 -22.61 -10.67
N PRO A 307 -16.36 -23.50 -11.30
CA PRO A 307 -16.85 -24.81 -11.70
C PRO A 307 -17.47 -25.51 -10.49
N LEU A 308 -18.63 -26.14 -10.68
CA LEU A 308 -19.36 -26.92 -9.68
C LEU A 308 -20.06 -26.13 -8.56
N CYS A 309 -19.81 -24.82 -8.39
CA CYS A 309 -20.54 -24.04 -7.39
C CYS A 309 -22.02 -23.92 -7.74
N GLY A 310 -22.33 -23.42 -8.94
CA GLY A 310 -23.70 -23.34 -9.49
C GLY A 310 -24.67 -22.43 -8.74
N MET A 311 -24.24 -21.76 -7.66
CA MET A 311 -25.08 -20.85 -6.89
C MET A 311 -25.45 -19.62 -7.72
N GLN A 312 -26.70 -19.21 -7.54
CA GLN A 312 -27.30 -18.04 -8.20
C GLN A 312 -27.67 -17.01 -7.14
N PHE A 313 -27.51 -15.75 -7.50
CA PHE A 313 -27.70 -14.61 -6.63
C PHE A 313 -28.59 -13.60 -7.33
N GLU A 314 -29.58 -13.11 -6.61
CA GLU A 314 -30.51 -12.09 -7.13
C GLU A 314 -29.85 -10.72 -7.10
N GLN A 315 -28.94 -10.51 -6.13
CA GLN A 315 -28.24 -9.25 -5.97
C GLN A 315 -26.72 -9.39 -6.15
N PRO A 316 -26.05 -8.37 -6.72
CA PRO A 316 -24.59 -8.32 -6.91
C PRO A 316 -23.76 -8.52 -5.65
N ASP A 317 -24.20 -7.92 -4.56
CA ASP A 317 -23.57 -7.94 -3.24
C ASP A 317 -23.59 -9.35 -2.64
N GLU A 318 -24.62 -10.15 -2.91
CA GLU A 318 -24.67 -11.56 -2.53
C GLU A 318 -23.57 -12.37 -3.26
N LEU A 319 -23.41 -12.18 -4.57
CA LEU A 319 -22.33 -12.83 -5.35
C LEU A 319 -20.95 -12.42 -4.81
N VAL A 320 -20.75 -11.13 -4.58
CA VAL A 320 -19.52 -10.57 -4.00
C VAL A 320 -19.20 -11.17 -2.64
N THR A 321 -20.23 -11.29 -1.78
CA THR A 321 -20.11 -11.85 -0.43
C THR A 321 -19.72 -13.31 -0.51
N HIS A 322 -20.42 -14.08 -1.35
CA HIS A 322 -20.10 -15.48 -1.60
C HIS A 322 -18.66 -15.68 -2.08
N TYR A 323 -18.22 -14.91 -3.07
CA TYR A 323 -16.83 -14.96 -3.54
C TYR A 323 -15.85 -14.72 -2.41
N SER A 324 -16.10 -13.68 -1.61
CA SER A 324 -15.19 -13.33 -0.54
C SER A 324 -15.12 -14.43 0.52
N GLN A 325 -16.20 -15.17 0.76
CA GLN A 325 -16.27 -16.24 1.78
C GLN A 325 -15.51 -17.48 1.33
N GLU A 326 -15.80 -17.97 0.13
CA GLU A 326 -15.18 -19.18 -0.40
C GLU A 326 -13.71 -18.94 -0.74
N TYR A 327 -13.37 -17.78 -1.31
CA TYR A 327 -12.06 -17.57 -1.92
C TYR A 327 -10.98 -17.10 -0.95
N LEU A 328 -11.28 -16.19 -0.01
CA LEU A 328 -10.25 -15.66 0.90
C LEU A 328 -9.74 -16.71 1.89
N TRP A 329 -10.40 -17.86 2.00
CA TRP A 329 -10.12 -18.87 3.02
C TRP A 329 -9.98 -20.30 2.48
N SER A 330 -10.38 -20.57 1.22
CA SER A 330 -10.18 -21.87 0.59
C SER A 330 -8.74 -22.03 0.11
N ILE A 331 -7.98 -22.87 0.83
CA ILE A 331 -6.68 -23.42 0.40
C ILE A 331 -6.85 -24.34 -0.82
N ASP A 332 -8.08 -24.80 -1.11
CA ASP A 332 -8.40 -25.82 -2.12
C ASP A 332 -8.68 -25.23 -3.52
N HIS A 333 -8.81 -23.91 -3.63
CA HIS A 333 -8.71 -23.26 -4.93
C HIS A 333 -7.24 -23.05 -5.24
N ASP A 334 -6.86 -23.15 -6.52
CA ASP A 334 -5.55 -22.75 -7.05
C ASP A 334 -5.22 -21.25 -6.83
N GLY A 335 -5.96 -20.59 -5.95
CA GLY A 335 -5.82 -19.19 -5.58
C GLY A 335 -6.14 -18.28 -6.75
N ARG A 336 -7.05 -18.64 -7.68
CA ARG A 336 -7.50 -17.73 -8.74
C ARG A 336 -9.02 -17.66 -8.90
N VAL A 337 -9.56 -16.43 -8.90
CA VAL A 337 -10.95 -16.16 -9.29
C VAL A 337 -11.11 -16.50 -10.78
N PRO A 338 -12.15 -17.28 -11.16
CA PRO A 338 -12.43 -17.59 -12.55
C PRO A 338 -12.55 -16.34 -13.40
N LEU A 339 -12.17 -16.47 -14.67
CA LEU A 339 -12.27 -15.36 -15.60
C LEU A 339 -13.74 -14.93 -15.78
N PRO A 340 -13.99 -13.62 -16.00
CA PRO A 340 -15.34 -13.15 -16.28
C PRO A 340 -15.94 -13.88 -17.50
N PRO A 341 -17.27 -14.07 -17.53
CA PRO A 341 -17.93 -14.83 -18.60
C PRO A 341 -17.88 -14.14 -19.98
N CYS A 342 -17.39 -12.90 -20.09
CA CYS A 342 -17.30 -12.13 -21.32
C CYS A 342 -15.95 -12.31 -22.03
N GLU A 343 -15.95 -12.74 -23.29
CA GLU A 343 -14.73 -13.06 -24.05
C GLU A 343 -13.73 -11.90 -24.13
N SER A 344 -14.19 -10.67 -24.40
CA SER A 344 -13.29 -9.51 -24.46
C SER A 344 -12.60 -9.22 -23.12
N LEU A 345 -13.28 -9.50 -22.00
CA LEU A 345 -12.68 -9.38 -20.67
C LEU A 345 -11.70 -10.54 -20.43
N ARG A 346 -12.06 -11.79 -20.78
CA ARG A 346 -11.15 -12.94 -20.66
C ARG A 346 -9.80 -12.67 -21.33
N SER A 347 -9.81 -12.21 -22.58
CA SER A 347 -8.56 -11.89 -23.29
C SER A 347 -7.77 -10.74 -22.64
N ALA A 348 -8.43 -9.83 -21.92
CA ALA A 348 -7.74 -8.78 -21.17
C ALA A 348 -7.08 -9.34 -19.88
N PHE A 349 -7.79 -10.21 -19.15
CA PHE A 349 -7.24 -10.91 -17.99
C PHE A 349 -6.12 -11.86 -18.36
N GLU A 350 -6.24 -12.65 -19.43
CA GLU A 350 -5.20 -13.56 -19.91
C GLU A 350 -3.91 -12.80 -20.27
N ARG A 351 -4.02 -11.66 -20.94
CA ARG A 351 -2.87 -10.79 -21.22
C ARG A 351 -2.23 -10.25 -19.94
N HIS A 352 -3.05 -9.88 -18.96
CA HIS A 352 -2.55 -9.43 -17.67
C HIS A 352 -1.85 -10.56 -16.90
N ASP A 353 -2.46 -11.74 -16.82
CA ASP A 353 -1.91 -12.92 -16.17
C ASP A 353 -0.57 -13.33 -16.81
N ALA A 354 -0.46 -13.29 -18.15
CA ALA A 354 0.81 -13.49 -18.85
C ALA A 354 1.87 -12.42 -18.51
N SER A 355 1.45 -11.16 -18.33
CA SER A 355 2.34 -10.10 -17.88
C SER A 355 2.81 -10.29 -16.44
N LEU A 356 1.96 -10.80 -15.54
CA LEU A 356 2.34 -11.10 -14.17
C LEU A 356 3.32 -12.27 -14.11
N GLU A 357 3.10 -13.30 -14.93
CA GLU A 357 4.01 -14.44 -15.04
C GLU A 357 5.39 -14.03 -15.56
N LEU A 358 5.43 -13.14 -16.57
CA LEU A 358 6.70 -12.58 -17.03
C LEU A 358 7.43 -11.78 -15.93
N LYS A 359 6.70 -11.09 -15.05
CA LYS A 359 7.29 -10.41 -13.89
C LYS A 359 7.84 -11.41 -12.87
N ARG A 360 7.08 -12.47 -12.53
CA ARG A 360 7.55 -13.57 -11.67
C ARG A 360 8.85 -14.17 -12.17
N GLN A 361 8.88 -14.53 -13.45
CA GLN A 361 10.07 -15.11 -14.07
C GLN A 361 11.26 -14.15 -13.96
N ARG A 362 11.08 -12.86 -14.23
CA ARG A 362 12.16 -11.87 -14.09
C ARG A 362 12.69 -11.76 -12.67
N LEU A 363 11.82 -11.74 -11.67
CA LEU A 363 12.23 -11.71 -10.25
C LEU A 363 12.99 -12.98 -9.87
N SER A 364 12.49 -14.14 -10.30
CA SER A 364 13.17 -15.43 -10.11
C SER A 364 14.55 -15.44 -10.77
N ASP A 365 14.66 -14.98 -12.02
CA ASP A 365 15.93 -14.90 -12.75
C ASP A 365 16.90 -13.91 -12.08
N GLU A 366 16.42 -12.77 -11.58
CA GLU A 366 17.25 -11.80 -10.86
C GLU A 366 17.77 -12.37 -9.54
N MET A 367 16.91 -13.03 -8.76
CA MET A 367 17.30 -13.72 -7.54
C MET A 367 18.32 -14.84 -7.83
N ALA A 368 18.09 -15.64 -8.89
CA ALA A 368 19.02 -16.67 -9.32
C ALA A 368 20.39 -16.08 -9.72
N ARG A 369 20.41 -14.93 -10.42
CA ARG A 369 21.66 -14.21 -10.73
C ARG A 369 22.39 -13.74 -9.47
N MET A 370 21.67 -13.22 -8.47
CA MET A 370 22.28 -12.83 -7.20
C MET A 370 22.87 -14.03 -6.45
N LYS A 371 22.15 -15.16 -6.41
CA LYS A 371 22.64 -16.42 -5.82
C LYS A 371 23.88 -16.96 -6.54
N ALA A 372 23.90 -16.91 -7.87
CA ALA A 372 25.07 -17.32 -8.64
C ALA A 372 26.28 -16.41 -8.37
N ALA A 373 26.08 -15.09 -8.28
CA ALA A 373 27.12 -14.13 -7.94
C ALA A 373 27.62 -14.26 -6.50
N TRP A 374 26.76 -14.70 -5.59
CA TRP A 374 27.10 -14.98 -4.19
C TRP A 374 28.09 -16.14 -4.05
N GLY A 375 28.06 -17.13 -4.95
CA GLY A 375 29.03 -18.23 -4.99
C GLY A 375 28.90 -19.26 -3.86
N GLU A 376 29.80 -20.24 -3.89
CA GLU A 376 29.77 -21.39 -2.99
C GLU A 376 30.21 -21.06 -1.55
N PRO A 377 29.76 -21.82 -0.54
CA PRO A 377 30.29 -21.72 0.82
C PRO A 377 31.82 -21.81 0.87
N GLY A 378 32.46 -20.78 1.45
CA GLY A 378 33.92 -20.69 1.57
C GLY A 378 34.65 -20.16 0.33
N SER A 379 33.94 -19.85 -0.75
CA SER A 379 34.55 -19.30 -1.97
C SER A 379 35.06 -17.86 -1.82
N PRO A 380 36.12 -17.45 -2.55
CA PRO A 380 36.56 -16.07 -2.62
C PRO A 380 35.47 -15.10 -3.11
N GLU A 381 34.62 -15.56 -4.02
CA GLU A 381 33.47 -14.81 -4.55
C GLU A 381 32.51 -14.46 -3.42
N ARG A 382 32.11 -15.44 -2.61
CA ARG A 382 31.22 -15.24 -1.46
C ARG A 382 31.79 -14.26 -0.45
N SER A 383 33.09 -14.37 -0.16
CA SER A 383 33.77 -13.44 0.74
C SER A 383 33.75 -12.01 0.17
N THR A 384 34.02 -11.86 -1.13
CA THR A 384 34.03 -10.57 -1.82
C THR A 384 32.65 -9.92 -1.82
N VAL A 385 31.60 -10.64 -2.22
CA VAL A 385 30.23 -10.12 -2.24
C VAL A 385 29.76 -9.77 -0.83
N SER A 386 30.08 -10.61 0.17
CA SER A 386 29.78 -10.34 1.58
C SER A 386 30.39 -9.02 2.05
N GLN A 387 31.69 -8.83 1.77
CA GLN A 387 32.40 -7.62 2.17
C GLN A 387 31.84 -6.38 1.49
N GLN A 388 31.53 -6.46 0.19
CA GLN A 388 30.92 -5.35 -0.55
C GLN A 388 29.54 -4.98 0.00
N PHE A 389 28.71 -5.98 0.30
CA PHE A 389 27.37 -5.76 0.87
C PHE A 389 27.46 -5.10 2.26
N LEU A 390 28.29 -5.64 3.15
CA LEU A 390 28.52 -5.08 4.50
C LEU A 390 29.15 -3.69 4.45
N GLN A 391 30.09 -3.45 3.52
CA GLN A 391 30.69 -2.14 3.31
C GLN A 391 29.66 -1.12 2.85
N GLN A 392 28.74 -1.50 1.96
CA GLN A 392 27.67 -0.62 1.55
C GLN A 392 26.72 -0.31 2.71
N LEU A 393 26.30 -1.31 3.49
CA LEU A 393 25.50 -1.11 4.71
C LEU A 393 26.17 -0.15 5.69
N ARG A 394 27.50 -0.16 5.78
CA ARG A 394 28.28 0.73 6.65
C ARG A 394 28.34 2.17 6.14
N ASN A 395 28.51 2.35 4.84
CA ASN A 395 28.93 3.62 4.25
C ASN A 395 27.80 4.40 3.57
N ASP A 396 26.74 3.72 3.13
CA ASP A 396 25.61 4.36 2.44
C ASP A 396 24.63 4.93 3.47
N PRO A 397 24.40 6.26 3.52
CA PRO A 397 23.51 6.89 4.50
C PRO A 397 22.06 6.38 4.46
N LEU A 398 21.62 5.78 3.36
CA LEU A 398 20.28 5.19 3.25
C LEU A 398 20.15 3.90 4.08
N TYR A 399 21.26 3.21 4.32
CA TYR A 399 21.29 1.91 5.00
C TYR A 399 22.04 1.93 6.33
N ALA A 400 22.98 2.85 6.50
CA ALA A 400 23.77 3.03 7.72
C ALA A 400 22.85 3.22 8.92
N GLY A 401 23.07 2.45 9.99
CA GLY A 401 22.33 2.56 11.24
C GLY A 401 23.24 2.41 12.46
N GLU A 402 22.63 2.39 13.64
CA GLU A 402 23.35 2.43 14.93
C GLU A 402 24.13 1.14 15.23
N LYS A 403 23.68 0.00 14.68
CA LYS A 403 24.31 -1.31 14.87
C LYS A 403 25.36 -1.60 13.80
N ALA A 404 26.26 -2.53 14.11
CA ALA A 404 27.20 -3.05 13.13
C ALA A 404 26.44 -3.65 11.91
N PRO A 405 26.94 -3.48 10.67
CA PRO A 405 26.32 -4.05 9.46
C PRO A 405 26.02 -5.55 9.54
N GLU A 406 26.88 -6.30 10.22
CA GLU A 406 26.81 -7.74 10.42
C GLU A 406 25.61 -8.14 11.31
N GLU A 407 25.13 -7.21 12.13
CA GLU A 407 23.95 -7.35 12.99
C GLU A 407 22.71 -6.71 12.36
N SER A 408 22.78 -6.29 11.09
CA SER A 408 21.63 -5.71 10.42
C SER A 408 20.68 -6.80 9.92
N GLU A 409 19.39 -6.54 10.07
CA GLU A 409 18.31 -7.40 9.59
C GLU A 409 18.37 -7.62 8.07
N ILE A 410 18.73 -6.59 7.30
CA ILE A 410 18.92 -6.67 5.85
C ILE A 410 20.00 -7.69 5.49
N TRP A 411 21.12 -7.69 6.23
CA TRP A 411 22.20 -8.65 6.03
C TRP A 411 21.77 -10.08 6.35
N PHE A 412 21.08 -10.28 7.48
CA PHE A 412 20.58 -11.60 7.88
C PHE A 412 19.64 -12.19 6.82
N ARG A 413 18.66 -11.41 6.35
CA ARG A 413 17.73 -11.84 5.29
C ARG A 413 18.46 -12.17 4.00
N TYR A 414 19.40 -11.31 3.60
CA TYR A 414 20.23 -11.55 2.43
C TYR A 414 20.98 -12.89 2.54
N GLN A 415 21.66 -13.16 3.66
CA GLN A 415 22.35 -14.43 3.87
C GLN A 415 21.40 -15.63 3.79
N ARG A 416 20.24 -15.55 4.46
CA ARG A 416 19.21 -16.60 4.45
C ARG A 416 18.76 -16.92 3.03
N ASP A 417 18.39 -15.89 2.27
CA ASP A 417 17.87 -16.05 0.91
C ASP A 417 18.96 -16.57 -0.04
N MET A 418 20.22 -16.15 0.15
CA MET A 418 21.35 -16.64 -0.66
C MET A 418 21.73 -18.10 -0.37
N ILE A 419 21.53 -18.60 0.86
CA ILE A 419 21.80 -20.01 1.21
C ILE A 419 20.71 -20.94 0.64
N GLY A 420 19.55 -20.40 0.28
CA GLY A 420 18.47 -21.19 -0.32
C GLY A 420 17.80 -22.13 0.67
N GLN A 421 17.74 -21.78 1.96
CA GLN A 421 16.80 -22.45 2.86
C GLN A 421 15.40 -22.21 2.29
N GLU A 422 14.77 -23.27 1.79
CA GLU A 422 13.42 -23.21 1.25
C GLU A 422 12.50 -22.63 2.33
N HIS A 423 11.89 -21.48 2.03
CA HIS A 423 10.84 -20.94 2.88
C HIS A 423 9.66 -21.90 2.85
N PRO A 424 9.02 -22.21 3.99
CA PRO A 424 7.62 -22.60 3.93
C PRO A 424 6.88 -21.44 3.22
N PRO A 425 6.05 -21.72 2.21
CA PRO A 425 5.33 -20.68 1.49
C PRO A 425 4.62 -19.73 2.47
N ILE A 426 4.90 -18.44 2.35
CA ILE A 426 4.24 -17.38 3.13
C ILE A 426 2.86 -17.20 2.50
N TYR A 427 1.84 -17.79 3.12
CA TYR A 427 0.43 -17.63 2.75
C TYR A 427 -0.23 -16.49 3.54
#